data_AF-A0A3N6PGR9-F1
#
_entry.id   AF-A0A3N6PGR9-F1
#
_cell.length_a   1.000
_cell.length_b   1.000
_cell.length_c   1.000
_cell.angle_alpha   90.00
_cell.angle_beta   90.00
_cell.angle_gamma   90.00
#
_symmetry.space_group_name_H-M   'P 1'
#
loop_
_entity.id
_entity.type
_entity.pdbx_description
1 polymer ?
#
loop_
_entity_poly.entity_id
_entity_poly.type
_entity_poly.pdbx_seq_one_letter_code
_entity_poly.pdbx_strand_id
1 'polypeptide(L)' 'IRPLVAGTRGKAALDAGDPQGGIITAGMVVGLIDDIPTCAELLERMVAECHQRLGAASSYFG' A
#
# COMPACT_ATOMS: atom_id res chain seq x y z
N ILE A 1 19.90 -13.49 -11.07
CA ILE A 1 18.96 -12.35 -11.00
C ILE A 1 18.34 -11.94 -12.34
N ARG A 2 19.08 -11.83 -13.47
CA ARG A 2 18.51 -11.51 -14.81
C ARG A 2 17.16 -12.16 -15.18
N PRO A 3 16.90 -13.46 -14.94
CA PRO A 3 15.61 -14.08 -15.28
C PRO A 3 14.45 -13.67 -14.35
N LEU A 4 14.72 -13.20 -13.13
CA LEU A 4 13.71 -12.81 -12.13
C LEU A 4 13.27 -11.34 -12.29
N VAL A 5 14.08 -10.52 -12.96
CA VAL A 5 13.80 -9.09 -13.24
C VAL A 5 13.00 -8.92 -14.55
N ALA A 6 12.66 -10.01 -15.22
CA ALA A 6 11.75 -9.96 -16.36
C ALA A 6 10.35 -9.58 -15.86
N GLY A 7 9.87 -8.38 -16.22
CA GLY A 7 8.57 -7.87 -15.78
C GLY A 7 7.39 -8.79 -16.11
N THR A 8 7.53 -9.65 -17.13
CA THR A 8 6.55 -10.70 -17.45
C THR A 8 6.38 -11.74 -16.35
N ARG A 9 7.44 -12.09 -15.61
CA ARG A 9 7.35 -12.98 -14.44
C ARG A 9 6.70 -12.30 -13.25
N GLY A 10 7.01 -11.03 -13.01
CA GLY A 10 6.35 -10.25 -11.96
C GLY A 10 4.84 -10.17 -12.18
N LYS A 11 4.40 -9.94 -13.43
CA LYS A 11 2.98 -9.97 -13.81
C LYS A 11 2.34 -11.34 -13.55
N ALA A 12 2.96 -12.42 -14.05
CA ALA A 12 2.43 -13.77 -13.86
C ALA A 12 2.37 -14.17 -12.38
N ALA A 13 3.35 -13.74 -11.58
CA ALA A 13 3.38 -13.95 -10.13
C ALA A 13 2.22 -13.25 -9.42
N LEU A 14 1.90 -12.00 -9.79
CA LEU A 14 0.75 -11.27 -9.27
C LEU A 14 -0.58 -11.93 -9.65
N ASP A 15 -0.74 -12.32 -10.92
CA ASP A 15 -1.97 -12.97 -11.42
C ASP A 15 -2.20 -14.34 -10.74
N ALA A 16 -1.13 -15.08 -10.43
CA ALA A 16 -1.19 -16.39 -9.80
C ALA A 16 -1.17 -16.36 -8.26
N GLY A 17 -0.87 -15.21 -7.65
CA GLY A 17 -0.64 -15.11 -6.20
C GLY A 17 0.60 -15.89 -5.73
N ASP A 18 1.63 -16.04 -6.58
CA ASP A 18 2.87 -16.74 -6.25
C ASP A 18 3.96 -15.76 -5.79
N PRO A 19 4.25 -15.67 -4.48
CA PRO A 19 5.26 -14.75 -3.95
C PRO A 19 6.70 -15.10 -4.37
N GLN A 20 6.95 -16.30 -4.90
CA GLN A 20 8.27 -16.72 -5.38
C GLN A 20 8.37 -16.73 -6.92
N GLY A 21 7.29 -16.40 -7.63
CA GLY A 21 7.19 -16.53 -9.09
C GLY A 21 8.01 -15.51 -9.88
N GLY A 22 8.31 -14.36 -9.28
CA GLY A 22 9.04 -13.26 -9.89
C GLY A 22 9.22 -12.08 -8.93
N ILE A 23 9.99 -11.07 -9.34
CA ILE A 23 10.16 -9.85 -8.57
C ILE A 23 8.96 -8.92 -8.81
N ILE A 24 8.37 -8.42 -7.73
CA ILE A 24 7.31 -7.40 -7.73
C ILE A 24 7.78 -6.15 -6.98
N THR A 25 7.15 -5.01 -7.26
CA THR A 25 7.50 -3.73 -6.63
C THR A 25 6.59 -3.47 -5.42
N ALA A 26 7.18 -3.24 -4.25
CA ALA A 26 6.48 -2.76 -3.07
C ALA A 26 7.36 -1.75 -2.31
N GLY A 27 6.76 -0.69 -1.78
CA GLY A 27 7.44 0.25 -0.89
C GLY A 27 7.40 -0.22 0.57
N MET A 28 8.26 0.34 1.44
CA MET A 28 8.30 0.00 2.87
C MET A 28 6.95 0.22 3.59
N VAL A 29 6.10 1.13 3.07
CA VAL A 29 4.76 1.40 3.57
C VAL A 29 3.86 0.16 3.65
N VAL A 30 4.15 -0.89 2.87
CA VAL A 30 3.39 -2.16 2.93
C VAL A 30 3.41 -2.76 4.34
N GLY A 31 4.47 -2.55 5.12
CA GLY A 31 4.55 -3.02 6.51
C GLY A 31 3.64 -2.29 7.50
N LEU A 32 2.91 -1.26 7.04
CA LEU A 32 1.92 -0.52 7.82
C LEU A 32 0.47 -0.83 7.37
N ILE A 33 0.30 -1.74 6.40
CA ILE A 33 -1.00 -2.10 5.83
C ILE A 33 -1.41 -3.47 6.40
N ASP A 34 -2.37 -3.46 7.33
CA ASP A 34 -2.85 -4.65 8.03
C ASP A 34 -4.27 -5.10 7.57
N ASP A 35 -4.85 -4.40 6.60
CA ASP A 35 -6.20 -4.69 6.09
C ASP A 35 -6.34 -4.48 4.57
N ILE A 36 -7.46 -4.97 4.02
CA ILE A 36 -7.77 -4.91 2.59
C ILE A 36 -9.21 -4.36 2.40
N PRO A 37 -9.43 -3.05 2.60
CA PRO A 37 -10.73 -2.42 2.41
C PRO A 37 -11.06 -2.24 0.93
N THR A 38 -12.32 -1.88 0.62
CA THR A 38 -12.67 -1.35 -0.70
C THR A 38 -11.98 0.00 -0.94
N CYS A 39 -11.84 0.40 -2.21
CA CYS A 39 -11.28 1.72 -2.53
C CYS A 39 -12.07 2.87 -1.91
N ALA A 40 -13.40 2.74 -1.79
CA ALA A 40 -14.26 3.78 -1.20
C ALA A 40 -13.97 3.93 0.31
N GLU A 41 -14.01 2.82 1.05
CA GLU A 41 -13.73 2.80 2.49
C GLU A 41 -12.31 3.30 2.80
N LEU A 42 -11.32 2.92 1.99
CA LEU A 42 -9.95 3.38 2.15
C LEU A 42 -9.85 4.90 2.07
N LEU A 43 -10.45 5.50 1.05
CA LEU A 43 -10.41 6.94 0.82
C LEU A 43 -11.17 7.71 1.90
N GLU A 44 -12.36 7.24 2.27
CA GLU A 44 -13.17 7.84 3.34
C GLU A 44 -12.39 7.86 4.67
N ARG A 45 -11.77 6.73 5.03
CA ARG A 45 -10.92 6.63 6.22
C ARG A 45 -9.73 7.57 6.17
N MET A 46 -8.98 7.60 5.06
CA MET A 46 -7.81 8.47 4.90
C MET A 46 -8.15 9.95 5.10
N VAL A 47 -9.28 10.40 4.52
CA VAL A 47 -9.73 11.80 4.65
C VAL A 47 -10.15 12.10 6.10
N ALA A 48 -10.91 11.20 6.73
CA ALA A 48 -11.32 11.36 8.13
C ALA A 48 -10.11 11.44 9.08
N GLU A 49 -9.13 10.54 8.94
CA GLU A 49 -7.90 10.55 9.72
C GLU A 49 -7.08 11.83 9.50
N CYS A 50 -7.01 12.31 8.25
CA CYS A 50 -6.33 13.56 7.92
C CYS A 50 -6.94 14.74 8.70
N HIS A 51 -8.27 14.89 8.67
CA HIS A 51 -8.96 15.93 9.42
C HIS A 51 -8.72 15.83 10.93
N GLN A 52 -8.75 14.62 11.49
CA GLN A 52 -8.44 14.40 12.91
C GLN A 52 -7.01 14.84 13.25
N ARG A 53 -6.02 14.46 12.42
CA ARG A 53 -4.62 14.84 12.63
C ARG A 53 -4.37 16.33 12.47
N LEU A 54 -5.02 16.97 11.50
CA LEU A 54 -4.94 18.43 11.34
C LEU A 54 -5.54 19.15 12.55
N GLY A 55 -6.71 18.70 13.04
CA GLY A 55 -7.32 19.26 14.25
C GLY A 55 -6.40 19.14 15.48
N ALA A 56 -5.80 17.96 15.68
CA ALA A 56 -4.82 17.75 16.75
C ALA A 56 -3.59 18.66 16.57
N ALA A 57 -3.03 18.74 15.36
CA ALA A 57 -1.88 19.57 15.05
C ALA A 57 -2.15 21.06 15.34
N SER A 58 -3.30 21.59 14.90
CA SER A 58 -3.71 22.98 15.15
C SER A 58 -3.85 23.29 16.63
N SER A 59 -4.28 22.32 17.45
CA SER A 59 -4.43 22.51 18.90
C SER A 59 -3.10 22.75 19.64
N TYR A 60 -1.96 22.34 19.06
CA TYR A 60 -0.64 22.59 19.64
C TYR A 60 -0.09 24.00 19.37
N PHE A 61 -0.70 24.74 18.42
CA PHE A 61 -0.26 26.08 18.02
C PHE A 61 -1.25 27.18 18.44
N GLY A 62 -2.30 26.82 19.21
CA GLY A 62 -3.30 27.74 19.76
C GLY A 62 -2.98 28.20 21.17
#